data_AF-T0PC08-F1
#
_entry.id   AF-T0PC08-F1
#
_cell.length_a   1.000
_cell.length_b   1.000
_cell.length_c   1.000
_cell.angle_alpha   90.00
_cell.angle_beta   90.00
_cell.angle_gamma   90.00
#
_symmetry.space_group_name_H-M   'P 1'
#
loop_
_entity.id
_entity.type
_entity.pdbx_description
1 polymer ?
#
loop_
_entity_poly.entity_id
_entity_poly.type
_entity_poly.pdbx_seq_one_letter_code
_entity_poly.pdbx_strand_id
1 'polypeptide(L)'
;MRKVKIKIANNAYNDMLNLLKFHDNYSCFRLYYEDGCCKSSKVQLMLDVPKPTDICNKIEDLTICYDGELSEKVEEVIVYLNKGNYLIKPTLKSLPGFQKDCSKSCGGCKNSCGSH
;
A
#
# COMPACT_ATOMS: atom_id res chain seq x y z
N MET A 1 14.95 -8.02 10.23
CA MET A 1 13.79 -7.40 9.54
C MET A 1 12.86 -8.51 9.04
N ARG A 2 11.55 -8.46 9.33
CA ARG A 2 10.60 -9.44 8.76
C ARG A 2 10.10 -8.89 7.41
N LYS A 3 10.23 -9.68 6.35
CA LYS A 3 9.71 -9.33 5.02
C LYS A 3 8.18 -9.29 5.05
N VAL A 4 7.59 -8.41 4.25
CA VAL A 4 6.13 -8.34 4.09
C VAL A 4 5.68 -9.54 3.26
N LYS A 5 4.60 -10.18 3.71
CA LYS A 5 3.98 -11.26 2.96
C LYS A 5 3.11 -10.66 1.86
N ILE A 6 3.41 -10.98 0.61
CA ILE A 6 2.69 -10.45 -0.54
C ILE A 6 1.94 -11.58 -1.20
N LYS A 7 0.62 -11.41 -1.35
CA LYS A 7 -0.25 -12.33 -2.10
C LYS A 7 -0.87 -11.59 -3.27
N ILE A 8 -0.83 -12.19 -4.44
CA ILE A 8 -1.38 -11.60 -5.66
C ILE A 8 -2.37 -12.59 -6.24
N ALA A 9 -3.59 -12.15 -6.50
CA ALA A 9 -4.58 -12.97 -7.19
C ALA A 9 -4.12 -13.22 -8.64
N ASN A 10 -4.38 -14.42 -9.18
CA ASN A 10 -3.88 -14.83 -10.50
C ASN A 10 -4.20 -13.82 -11.62
N ASN A 11 -5.40 -13.22 -11.59
CA ASN A 11 -5.80 -12.22 -12.56
C ASN A 11 -4.99 -10.93 -12.46
N ALA A 12 -4.68 -10.48 -11.24
CA ALA A 12 -3.79 -9.33 -11.02
C ALA A 12 -2.36 -9.65 -11.45
N TYR A 13 -1.86 -10.85 -11.13
CA TYR A 13 -0.50 -11.25 -11.49
C TYR A 13 -0.26 -11.20 -13.00
N ASN A 14 -1.17 -11.79 -13.78
CA ASN A 14 -1.07 -11.79 -15.24
C ASN A 14 -1.12 -10.37 -15.82
N ASP A 15 -2.02 -9.53 -15.30
CA ASP A 15 -2.13 -8.14 -15.73
C ASP A 15 -0.87 -7.33 -15.39
N MET A 16 -0.32 -7.50 -14.18
CA MET A 16 0.92 -6.86 -13.73
C MET A 16 2.11 -7.25 -14.61
N LEU A 17 2.26 -8.54 -14.94
CA LEU A 17 3.31 -8.99 -15.86
C LEU A 17 3.16 -8.37 -17.25
N ASN A 18 1.94 -8.28 -17.76
CA ASN A 18 1.68 -7.66 -19.07
C ASN A 18 2.01 -6.17 -19.05
N LEU A 19 1.67 -5.46 -17.97
CA LEU A 19 2.03 -4.05 -17.80
C LEU A 19 3.54 -3.82 -17.78
N LEU A 20 4.32 -4.65 -17.08
CA LEU A 20 5.78 -4.55 -17.09
C LEU A 20 6.38 -4.86 -18.46
N LYS A 21 5.83 -5.84 -19.19
CA LYS A 21 6.28 -6.15 -20.57
C LYS A 21 5.92 -5.05 -21.57
N PHE A 22 4.86 -4.28 -21.30
CA PHE A 22 4.42 -3.19 -22.16
C PHE A 22 5.22 -1.90 -21.93
N HIS A 23 5.83 -1.74 -20.74
CA HIS A 23 6.57 -0.54 -20.38
C HIS A 23 8.05 -0.86 -20.09
N ASP A 24 8.93 -0.51 -21.02
CA ASP A 24 10.38 -0.77 -20.90
C ASP A 24 11.08 0.07 -19.81
N ASN A 25 10.43 1.12 -19.30
CA ASN A 25 10.99 2.04 -18.32
C ASN A 25 10.85 1.58 -16.87
N TYR A 26 10.10 0.51 -16.63
CA TYR A 26 9.82 0.00 -15.29
C TYR A 26 10.24 -1.47 -15.19
N SER A 27 10.81 -1.85 -14.06
CA SER A 27 11.31 -3.22 -13.85
C SER A 27 10.66 -3.91 -12.65
N CYS A 28 9.82 -3.19 -11.89
CA CYS A 28 9.08 -3.74 -10.78
C CYS A 28 7.76 -2.99 -10.55
N PHE A 29 6.92 -3.56 -9.69
CA PHE A 29 5.96 -2.75 -8.96
C PHE A 29 6.51 -2.40 -7.59
N ARG A 30 6.24 -1.18 -7.13
CA ARG A 30 6.63 -0.72 -5.79
C ARG A 30 5.40 -0.46 -4.94
N LEU A 31 5.42 -1.02 -3.74
CA LEU A 31 4.43 -0.74 -2.71
C LEU A 31 4.91 0.41 -1.85
N TYR A 32 4.02 1.38 -1.63
CA TYR A 32 4.28 2.59 -0.86
C TYR A 32 3.37 2.62 0.36
N TYR A 33 3.93 2.90 1.53
CA TYR A 33 3.15 3.14 2.72
C TYR A 33 2.89 4.64 2.86
N GLU A 34 1.63 5.02 3.05
CA GLU A 34 1.23 6.40 3.27
C GLU A 34 0.48 6.51 4.60
N ASP A 35 1.04 7.29 5.53
CA ASP A 35 0.40 7.61 6.80
C ASP A 35 -0.76 8.58 6.59
N GLY A 36 -1.99 8.05 6.62
CA GLY A 36 -3.20 8.87 6.57
C GLY A 36 -3.53 9.50 7.92
N CYS A 37 -3.92 10.78 7.93
CA CYS A 37 -4.66 11.35 9.06
C CYS A 37 -6.01 10.61 9.20
N CYS A 38 -6.41 10.27 10.43
CA CYS A 38 -7.67 9.60 10.77
C CYS A 38 -7.83 8.14 10.28
N LYS A 39 -7.00 7.21 10.81
CA LYS A 39 -7.12 5.74 10.64
C LYS A 39 -7.10 5.24 9.18
N SER A 40 -6.64 6.06 8.25
CA SER A 40 -6.64 5.74 6.81
C SER A 40 -5.21 5.56 6.29
N SER A 41 -4.34 4.88 7.03
CA SER A 41 -3.06 4.43 6.46
C SER A 41 -3.34 3.59 5.22
N LYS A 42 -2.73 3.96 4.10
CA LYS A 42 -2.95 3.31 2.80
C LYS A 42 -1.65 2.68 2.33
N VAL A 43 -1.78 1.56 1.64
CA VAL A 43 -0.70 1.01 0.82
C VAL A 43 -1.07 1.30 -0.63
N GLN A 44 -0.19 1.99 -1.35
CA GLN A 44 -0.32 2.24 -2.78
C GLN A 44 0.57 1.28 -3.58
N LEU A 45 0.21 1.00 -4.83
CA LEU A 45 0.94 0.14 -5.76
C LEU A 45 1.19 0.93 -7.04
N MET A 46 2.45 1.01 -7.48
CA MET A 46 2.85 1.75 -8.68
C MET A 46 3.88 0.97 -9.48
N LEU A 47 3.93 1.20 -10.80
CA LEU A 47 5.06 0.78 -11.63
C LEU A 47 6.28 1.63 -11.30
N ASP A 48 7.44 1.01 -11.14
CA ASP A 48 8.65 1.70 -10.71
C ASP A 48 9.94 0.95 -11.09
N VAL A 49 11.07 1.54 -10.74
CA VAL A 49 12.39 0.91 -10.72
C VAL A 49 12.86 0.72 -9.26
N PRO A 50 13.52 -0.40 -8.94
CA PRO A 50 14.03 -0.64 -7.59
C PRO A 50 15.01 0.46 -7.15
N LYS A 51 14.89 0.93 -5.90
CA LYS A 51 15.88 1.81 -5.29
C LYS A 51 16.91 1.00 -4.49
N PRO A 52 18.15 1.51 -4.27
CA PRO A 52 19.19 0.77 -3.56
C PRO A 52 18.81 0.31 -2.15
N THR A 53 17.88 1.03 -1.49
CA THR A 53 17.41 0.74 -0.13
C THR A 53 16.13 -0.10 -0.10
N ASP A 54 15.57 -0.45 -1.26
CA ASP A 54 14.33 -1.20 -1.32
C ASP A 54 14.55 -2.68 -0.98
N ILE A 55 13.55 -3.26 -0.33
CA ILE A 55 13.41 -4.69 -0.11
C ILE A 55 12.57 -5.22 -1.27
N CYS A 56 13.17 -6.05 -2.12
CA CYS A 56 12.47 -6.66 -3.25
C CYS A 56 12.15 -8.14 -3.00
N ASN A 57 10.91 -8.51 -3.28
CA ASN A 57 10.41 -9.87 -3.28
C ASN A 57 10.12 -10.28 -4.74
N LYS A 58 10.78 -11.35 -5.18
CA LYS A 58 10.47 -12.00 -6.46
C LYS A 58 9.40 -13.06 -6.23
N ILE A 59 8.27 -12.92 -6.91
CA ILE A 59 7.15 -13.86 -6.91
C ILE A 59 7.07 -14.38 -8.33
N GLU A 60 7.61 -15.59 -8.56
CA GLU A 60 7.80 -16.14 -9.91
C GLU A 60 8.57 -15.15 -10.81
N ASP A 61 7.95 -14.62 -11.86
CA ASP A 61 8.57 -13.67 -12.79
C ASP A 61 8.32 -12.20 -12.43
N LEU A 62 7.49 -11.94 -11.42
CA LEU A 62 7.10 -10.60 -11.00
C LEU A 62 7.98 -10.12 -9.83
N THR A 63 8.57 -8.94 -9.97
CA THR A 63 9.33 -8.29 -8.89
C THR A 63 8.45 -7.24 -8.22
N ILE A 64 8.27 -7.36 -6.90
CA ILE A 64 7.60 -6.36 -6.06
C ILE A 64 8.60 -5.80 -5.04
N CYS A 65 8.79 -4.49 -5.01
CA CYS A 65 9.69 -3.81 -4.09
C CYS A 65 8.92 -2.90 -3.11
N TYR A 66 9.53 -2.59 -1.97
CA TYR A 66 9.00 -1.69 -0.96
C TYR A 66 10.14 -1.20 -0.05
N ASP A 67 9.94 -0.10 0.67
CA ASP A 67 10.94 0.41 1.60
C ASP A 67 10.86 -0.25 2.99
N GLY A 68 11.86 0.08 3.82
CA GLY A 68 11.94 -0.39 5.19
C GLY A 68 10.73 0.01 6.04
N GLU A 69 10.18 1.20 5.82
CA GLU A 69 9.03 1.73 6.56
C GLU A 69 7.78 0.87 6.35
N LEU A 70 7.46 0.52 5.10
CA LEU A 70 6.36 -0.39 4.81
C LEU A 70 6.61 -1.74 5.50
N SER A 71 7.84 -2.25 5.44
CA SER A 71 8.20 -3.51 6.08
C SER A 71 8.08 -3.50 7.59
N GLU A 72 8.19 -2.33 8.23
CA GLU A 72 8.06 -2.17 9.67
C GLU A 72 6.59 -2.14 10.10
N LYS A 73 5.73 -1.47 9.32
CA LYS A 73 4.33 -1.21 9.68
C LYS A 73 3.34 -2.24 9.12
N VAL A 74 3.68 -2.93 8.03
CA VAL A 74 2.76 -3.85 7.32
C VAL A 74 3.24 -5.30 7.44
N GLU A 75 2.32 -6.20 7.74
CA GLU A 75 2.57 -7.65 7.84
C GLU A 75 2.31 -8.36 6.51
N GLU A 76 1.14 -8.11 5.93
CA GLU A 76 0.67 -8.75 4.70
C GLU A 76 0.04 -7.72 3.77
N VAL A 77 0.24 -7.89 2.47
CA VAL A 77 -0.48 -7.15 1.42
C VAL A 77 -1.10 -8.15 0.46
N ILE A 78 -2.41 -8.01 0.22
CA ILE A 78 -3.13 -8.77 -0.80
C ILE A 78 -3.47 -7.82 -1.95
N VAL A 79 -3.07 -8.19 -3.16
CA VAL A 79 -3.37 -7.48 -4.40
C VAL A 79 -4.34 -8.31 -5.24
N TYR A 80 -5.43 -7.70 -5.67
CA TYR A 80 -6.41 -8.32 -6.56
C TYR A 80 -6.89 -7.33 -7.61
N LEU A 81 -7.31 -7.83 -8.77
CA LEU A 81 -7.81 -7.02 -9.86
C LEU A 81 -9.33 -7.18 -9.95
N ASN A 82 -10.05 -6.06 -9.96
CA ASN A 82 -11.50 -6.05 -10.10
C ASN A 82 -11.91 -4.96 -11.07
N LYS A 83 -12.62 -5.32 -12.16
CA LYS A 83 -13.07 -4.39 -13.20
C LYS A 83 -11.97 -3.42 -13.67
N GLY A 84 -10.77 -3.94 -13.93
CA GLY A 84 -9.61 -3.16 -14.38
C GLY A 84 -8.92 -2.31 -13.32
N ASN A 85 -9.35 -2.39 -12.05
CA ASN A 85 -8.75 -1.63 -10.96
C ASN A 85 -8.01 -2.57 -10.01
N TYR A 86 -6.78 -2.19 -9.65
CA TYR A 86 -6.03 -2.84 -8.59
C TYR A 86 -6.61 -2.46 -7.24
N LEU A 87 -6.96 -3.48 -6.45
CA LEU A 87 -7.43 -3.32 -5.09
C LEU A 87 -6.40 -3.93 -4.16
N ILE A 88 -6.03 -3.13 -3.15
CA ILE A 88 -4.94 -3.44 -2.23
C ILE A 88 -5.53 -3.55 -0.84
N LYS A 89 -5.30 -4.69 -0.20
CA LYS A 89 -5.73 -4.94 1.18
C LYS A 89 -4.49 -5.17 2.05
N PRO A 90 -4.03 -4.16 2.81
CA PRO A 90 -2.96 -4.33 3.76
C PRO A 90 -3.47 -4.86 5.10
N THR A 91 -2.65 -5.70 5.74
CA THR A 91 -2.77 -6.07 7.15
C THR A 91 -1.62 -5.38 7.88
N LEU A 92 -1.96 -4.44 8.78
CA LEU A 92 -0.97 -3.73 9.59
C LEU A 92 -0.48 -4.62 10.73
N LYS A 93 0.78 -4.45 11.12
CA LYS A 93 1.28 -5.08 12.33
C LYS A 93 0.61 -4.48 13.55
N SER A 94 0.28 -5.32 14.53
CA SER A 94 -0.11 -4.87 15.86
C SER A 94 1.12 -4.28 16.55
N LEU A 95 1.25 -2.95 16.53
CA LEU A 95 2.29 -2.25 17.26
C LEU A 95 1.77 -1.90 18.66
N PRO A 96 2.43 -2.33 19.75
CA PRO A 96 2.08 -1.87 21.09
C PRO A 96 2.29 -0.34 21.13
N GLY A 97 1.18 0.40 21.29
CA GLY A 97 1.16 1.86 21.21
C GLY A 97 0.30 2.44 20.07
N PHE A 98 -0.21 1.62 19.15
CA PHE A 98 -1.22 2.05 18.17
C PHE A 98 -2.66 2.01 18.73
N GLN A 99 -2.82 2.05 20.06
CA GLN A 99 -4.06 2.48 20.71
C GLN A 99 -4.12 4.01 20.63
N LYS A 100 -4.44 4.56 19.46
CA LYS A 100 -4.90 5.95 19.40
C LYS A 100 -6.31 5.98 19.97
N ASP A 101 -6.37 6.28 21.26
CA ASP A 101 -7.46 7.01 21.88
C ASP A 101 -7.91 8.12 20.93
N CYS A 102 -8.99 7.89 20.19
CA CYS A 102 -9.69 8.94 19.44
C CYS A 102 -10.60 9.75 20.38
N SER A 103 -10.12 10.02 21.59
CA SER A 103 -10.83 10.77 22.64
C SER A 103 -10.18 12.14 22.86
N LYS A 104 -9.80 12.84 21.78
CA LYS A 104 -9.46 14.26 21.85
C LYS A 104 -10.11 15.03 20.71
N SER A 105 -11.28 15.57 21.04
CA SER A 105 -11.75 16.89 20.64
C SER A 105 -11.44 17.28 19.19
N CYS A 106 -12.30 16.85 18.26
CA CYS A 106 -12.52 17.62 17.05
C CYS A 106 -13.14 18.95 17.47
N GLY A 107 -12.28 19.93 17.75
CA GLY A 107 -12.66 21.32 17.94
C GLY A 107 -13.61 21.74 16.83
N GLY A 108 -14.77 22.25 17.23
CA GLY A 108 -15.93 22.46 16.38
C GLY A 108 -15.59 23.15 15.07
N CYS A 109 -15.97 22.50 13.97
CA CYS A 109 -16.35 23.17 12.75
C CYS A 109 -17.56 24.07 13.07
N LYS A 110 -17.31 25.27 13.59
CA LYS A 110 -18.26 26.37 13.45
C LYS A 110 -18.33 26.65 11.96
N ASN A 111 -19.40 26.22 11.28
CA ASN A 111 -19.95 26.94 10.15
C ASN A 111 -21.33 26.39 9.73
N SER A 112 -22.15 27.33 9.27
CA SER A 112 -23.55 27.28 8.85
C SER A 112 -24.56 27.32 10.01
N CYS A 113 -25.59 28.18 10.03
CA CYS A 113 -26.32 28.74 8.89
C CYS A 113 -26.70 30.21 9.14
N GLY A 114 -26.39 31.08 8.18
CA GLY A 114 -27.16 32.30 8.00
C GLY A 114 -28.55 31.91 7.51
N SER A 115 -29.58 32.37 8.22
CA SER A 115 -30.98 32.22 7.85
C SER A 115 -31.65 33.58 8.04
N HIS A 116 -32.15 34.11 6.93
CA HIS A 116 -33.13 35.21 6.78
C HIS A 116 -32.79 36.61 7.34
#